data_AF-D4D687-F1
#
_entry.id   AF-D4D687-F1
#
_cell.length_a   1.000
_cell.length_b   1.000
_cell.length_c   1.000
_cell.angle_alpha   90.00
_cell.angle_beta   90.00
_cell.angle_gamma   90.00
#
_symmetry.space_group_name_H-M   'P 1'
#
loop_
_entity.id
_entity.type
_entity.pdbx_description
1 polymer ?
#
loop_
_entity_poly.entity_id
_entity_poly.type
_entity_poly.pdbx_seq_one_letter_code
_entity_poly.pdbx_strand_id
1 'polypeptide(L)'
;MNNLTSLRRAVVSFGQHARFFSCSSQYYQQQQQQSDSKIKTVPYSSLTIGVPLESYPSERRVSLTPANAALLLKKGFGQVLVERGAGAASQFTDKAYIDAGASLVDRHDVWESDIVLKVRAPSLNRGEVGLLKDGATAISFLYPALNRDLVEALAKGGVTAFAMDMVPRISRAQVFDALR
;
A
#
# COMPACT_ATOMS: atom_id res chain seq x y z
N MET A 1 -55.65 -7.19 -25.43
CA MET A 1 -55.54 -8.53 -24.82
C MET A 1 -54.36 -8.52 -23.88
N ASN A 2 -54.66 -8.65 -22.58
CA ASN A 2 -53.76 -8.51 -21.44
C ASN A 2 -52.79 -9.70 -21.34
N ASN A 3 -51.59 -9.51 -20.80
CA ASN A 3 -51.32 -10.02 -19.44
C ASN A 3 -49.98 -9.53 -18.87
N LEU A 4 -50.12 -8.87 -17.71
CA LEU A 4 -49.09 -8.45 -16.78
C LEU A 4 -48.60 -9.66 -15.97
N THR A 5 -47.29 -9.82 -15.85
CA THR A 5 -46.68 -10.79 -14.93
C THR A 5 -46.56 -10.17 -13.54
N SER A 6 -47.08 -10.91 -12.57
CA SER A 6 -47.42 -10.50 -11.20
C SER A 6 -46.21 -10.30 -10.29
N LEU A 7 -46.12 -9.11 -9.69
CA LEU A 7 -45.33 -8.83 -8.48
C LEU A 7 -46.04 -9.47 -7.28
N ARG A 8 -45.40 -10.46 -6.64
CA ARG A 8 -45.87 -10.99 -5.35
C ARG A 8 -45.52 -10.02 -4.22
N ARG A 9 -46.49 -9.18 -3.84
CA ARG A 9 -46.51 -8.47 -2.56
C ARG A 9 -46.92 -9.45 -1.47
N ALA A 10 -46.08 -9.65 -0.47
CA ALA A 10 -46.52 -10.18 0.81
C ALA A 10 -47.31 -9.06 1.53
N VAL A 11 -48.63 -9.22 1.62
CA VAL A 11 -49.50 -8.34 2.41
C VAL A 11 -49.79 -9.06 3.72
N VAL A 12 -49.17 -8.58 4.81
CA VAL A 12 -49.62 -8.90 6.17
C VAL A 12 -50.57 -7.78 6.57
N SER A 13 -51.85 -8.11 6.68
CA SER A 13 -52.92 -7.18 7.07
C SER A 13 -53.10 -7.20 8.58
N PHE A 14 -52.80 -6.11 9.28
CA PHE A 14 -53.33 -5.82 10.61
C PHE A 14 -53.34 -4.30 10.85
N GLY A 15 -54.51 -3.76 11.22
CA GLY A 15 -54.66 -2.47 11.91
C GLY A 15 -54.61 -1.21 11.03
N GLN A 16 -55.71 -0.45 11.05
CA GLN A 16 -55.79 0.90 10.47
C GLN A 16 -54.75 1.82 11.12
N HIS A 17 -53.65 2.05 10.43
CA HIS A 17 -52.81 3.26 10.35
C HIS A 17 -51.54 2.83 9.59
N ALA A 18 -51.67 2.66 8.28
CA ALA A 18 -50.55 2.33 7.41
C ALA A 18 -49.62 3.54 7.30
N ARG A 19 -48.66 3.68 8.23
CA ARG A 19 -47.48 4.51 7.98
C ARG A 19 -46.66 3.77 6.93
N PHE A 20 -46.79 4.21 5.69
CA PHE A 20 -45.88 3.84 4.62
C PHE A 20 -44.49 4.35 5.00
N PHE A 21 -43.68 3.51 5.66
CA PHE A 21 -42.25 3.67 5.64
C PHE A 21 -41.80 3.34 4.21
N SER A 22 -41.79 4.35 3.33
CA SER A 22 -40.95 4.29 2.14
C SER A 22 -39.52 4.32 2.66
N CYS A 23 -39.00 3.15 3.05
CA CYS A 23 -37.57 2.96 3.27
C CYS A 23 -36.91 3.48 2.00
N SER A 24 -36.14 4.53 2.21
CA SER A 24 -35.75 5.50 1.22
C SER A 24 -34.78 4.88 0.23
N SER A 25 -35.32 4.15 -0.74
CA SER A 25 -34.62 3.63 -1.92
C SER A 25 -33.84 4.76 -2.59
N GLN A 26 -34.39 5.97 -2.61
CA GLN A 26 -33.73 7.18 -3.09
C GLN A 26 -32.52 7.62 -2.25
N TYR A 27 -32.49 7.43 -0.93
CA TYR A 27 -31.32 7.75 -0.11
C TYR A 27 -30.18 6.76 -0.35
N TYR A 28 -30.48 5.47 -0.50
CA TYR A 28 -29.48 4.47 -0.89
C TYR A 28 -28.99 4.66 -2.32
N GLN A 29 -29.87 5.01 -3.26
CA GLN A 29 -29.51 5.30 -4.64
C GLN A 29 -28.69 6.60 -4.78
N GLN A 30 -28.98 7.64 -3.97
CA GLN A 30 -28.16 8.84 -3.90
C GLN A 30 -26.78 8.58 -3.30
N GLN A 31 -26.67 7.75 -2.25
CA GLN A 31 -25.37 7.37 -1.69
C GLN A 31 -24.51 6.56 -2.69
N GLN A 32 -25.11 5.69 -3.50
CA GLN A 32 -24.40 4.94 -4.55
C GLN A 32 -23.94 5.82 -5.71
N GLN A 33 -24.73 6.82 -6.09
CA GLN A 33 -24.35 7.76 -7.16
C GLN A 33 -23.21 8.71 -6.75
N GLN A 34 -23.04 8.96 -5.45
CA GLN A 34 -22.01 9.87 -4.95
C GLN A 34 -20.62 9.20 -4.82
N SER A 35 -20.56 7.87 -4.83
CA SER A 35 -19.31 7.09 -4.74
C SER A 35 -18.68 6.72 -6.10
N ASP A 36 -19.25 7.16 -7.22
CA ASP A 36 -18.77 6.86 -8.58
C ASP A 36 -18.05 8.05 -9.24
N SER A 37 -17.52 8.99 -8.46
CA SER A 37 -16.55 9.94 -9.00
C SER A 37 -15.29 9.16 -9.39
N LYS A 38 -14.90 9.22 -10.68
CA LYS A 38 -13.83 8.42 -11.28
C LYS A 38 -12.56 8.45 -10.42
N ILE A 39 -12.36 7.40 -9.61
CA ILE A 39 -11.15 7.24 -8.81
C ILE A 39 -10.00 7.09 -9.80
N LYS A 40 -9.02 8.00 -9.76
CA LYS A 40 -7.80 7.88 -10.55
C LYS A 40 -7.01 6.69 -10.00
N THR A 41 -7.10 5.55 -10.66
CA THR A 41 -6.37 4.34 -10.31
C THR A 41 -5.15 4.16 -11.20
N VAL A 42 -4.04 3.72 -10.61
CA VAL A 42 -2.83 3.36 -11.34
C VAL A 42 -2.77 1.82 -11.39
N PRO A 43 -2.60 1.19 -12.57
CA PRO A 43 -2.55 -0.25 -12.67
C PRO A 43 -1.24 -0.79 -12.08
N TYR A 44 -1.28 -1.97 -11.46
CA TYR A 44 -0.09 -2.60 -10.85
C TYR A 44 1.06 -2.79 -11.86
N SER A 45 0.74 -3.10 -13.12
CA SER A 45 1.74 -3.31 -14.17
C SER A 45 2.59 -2.08 -14.47
N SER A 46 2.13 -0.88 -14.09
CA SER A 46 2.88 0.37 -14.25
C SER A 46 3.67 0.78 -13.01
N LEU A 47 3.49 0.08 -11.89
CA LEU A 47 4.15 0.40 -10.62
C LEU A 47 5.43 -0.41 -10.44
N THR A 48 6.47 0.29 -10.02
CA THR A 48 7.78 -0.28 -9.69
C THR A 48 8.00 -0.25 -8.19
N ILE A 49 8.44 -1.39 -7.64
CA ILE A 49 8.79 -1.54 -6.22
C ILE A 49 10.30 -1.57 -6.06
N GLY A 50 10.85 -0.69 -5.22
CA GLY A 50 12.26 -0.58 -4.90
C GLY A 50 12.60 -1.09 -3.50
N VAL A 51 13.67 -1.87 -3.40
CA VAL A 51 14.21 -2.44 -2.16
C VAL A 51 15.66 -1.98 -2.00
N PRO A 52 15.92 -0.83 -1.36
CA PRO A 52 17.26 -0.34 -1.11
C PRO A 52 18.00 -1.14 -0.03
N LEU A 53 19.33 -1.06 -0.06
CA LEU A 53 20.20 -1.58 0.99
C LEU A 53 20.04 -0.73 2.26
N GLU A 54 20.01 -1.40 3.41
CA GLU A 54 19.97 -0.72 4.70
C GLU A 54 21.32 -0.02 5.01
N SER A 55 21.25 1.28 5.29
CA SER A 55 22.40 2.15 5.54
C SER A 55 22.73 2.35 7.02
N TYR A 56 21.86 1.86 7.90
CA TYR A 56 22.05 1.98 9.35
C TYR A 56 23.10 0.96 9.82
N PRO A 57 24.13 1.37 10.58
CA PRO A 57 25.12 0.43 11.10
C PRO A 57 24.44 -0.69 11.87
N SER A 58 24.87 -1.94 11.69
CA SER A 58 24.32 -3.14 12.34
C SER A 58 22.89 -3.57 11.97
N GLU A 59 22.19 -2.86 11.08
CA GLU A 59 20.94 -3.38 10.51
C GLU A 59 21.29 -4.50 9.52
N ARG A 60 20.79 -5.70 9.81
CA ARG A 60 21.04 -6.90 8.99
C ARG A 60 19.83 -7.34 8.20
N ARG A 61 18.64 -6.82 8.52
CA ARG A 61 17.37 -7.19 7.89
C ARG A 61 17.26 -6.54 6.51
N VAL A 62 16.43 -7.16 5.67
CA VAL A 62 16.01 -6.63 4.37
C VAL A 62 14.49 -6.49 4.36
N SER A 63 13.97 -5.46 3.69
CA SER A 63 12.52 -5.17 3.67
C SER A 63 11.71 -6.18 2.86
N LEU A 64 12.34 -6.86 1.88
CA LEU A 64 11.70 -7.83 1.00
C LEU A 64 12.57 -9.06 0.81
N THR A 65 12.02 -10.24 1.08
CA THR A 65 12.67 -11.53 0.82
C THR A 65 12.48 -11.95 -0.65
N PRO A 66 13.35 -12.82 -1.21
CA PRO A 66 13.18 -13.32 -2.57
C PRO A 66 11.82 -13.98 -2.82
N ALA A 67 11.32 -14.75 -1.83
CA ALA A 67 10.00 -15.37 -1.91
C ALA A 67 8.87 -14.33 -2.03
N ASN A 68 8.95 -13.24 -1.27
CA ASN A 68 7.95 -12.17 -1.33
C ASN A 68 8.07 -11.32 -2.61
N ALA A 69 9.29 -11.16 -3.15
CA ALA A 69 9.49 -10.52 -4.45
C ALA A 69 8.75 -11.28 -5.57
N ALA A 70 8.89 -12.61 -5.61
CA ALA A 70 8.15 -13.44 -6.57
C ALA A 70 6.62 -13.33 -6.39
N LEU A 71 6.13 -13.23 -5.15
CA LEU A 71 4.70 -13.03 -4.88
C LEU A 71 4.20 -11.69 -5.41
N LEU A 72 4.95 -10.60 -5.24
CA LEU A 72 4.58 -9.28 -5.76
C LEU A 72 4.52 -9.28 -7.28
N LEU A 73 5.52 -9.85 -7.94
CA LEU A 73 5.51 -10.01 -9.40
C LEU A 73 4.28 -10.83 -9.86
N LYS A 74 3.95 -11.92 -9.14
CA LYS A 74 2.75 -12.73 -9.41
C LYS A 74 1.44 -11.96 -9.22
N LYS A 75 1.41 -10.94 -8.35
CA LYS A 75 0.24 -10.04 -8.19
C LYS A 75 0.08 -9.04 -9.34
N GLY A 76 1.08 -8.94 -10.22
CA GLY A 76 1.05 -8.10 -11.42
C GLY A 76 1.72 -6.76 -11.26
N PHE A 77 2.58 -6.58 -10.25
CA PHE A 77 3.48 -5.41 -10.20
C PHE A 77 4.43 -5.47 -11.40
N GLY A 78 4.66 -4.30 -12.03
CA GLY A 78 5.44 -4.23 -13.26
C GLY A 78 6.86 -4.73 -13.06
N GLN A 79 7.53 -4.24 -12.01
CA GLN A 79 8.91 -4.60 -11.68
C GLN A 79 9.16 -4.57 -10.16
N VAL A 80 10.08 -5.41 -9.72
CA VAL A 80 10.68 -5.36 -8.39
C VAL A 80 12.19 -5.15 -8.56
N LEU A 81 12.66 -3.98 -8.16
CA LEU A 81 14.05 -3.56 -8.19
C LEU A 81 14.67 -3.75 -6.81
N VAL A 82 15.83 -4.38 -6.75
CA VAL A 82 16.57 -4.64 -5.51
C VAL A 82 17.97 -4.08 -5.67
N GLU A 83 18.43 -3.30 -4.69
CA GLU A 83 19.81 -2.81 -4.68
C GLU A 83 20.78 -3.98 -4.51
N ARG A 84 21.86 -4.00 -5.30
CA ARG A 84 22.90 -5.04 -5.19
C ARG A 84 23.40 -5.16 -3.75
N GLY A 85 23.43 -6.39 -3.23
CA GLY A 85 23.87 -6.66 -1.87
C GLY A 85 22.86 -6.31 -0.76
N ALA A 86 21.65 -5.81 -1.07
CA ALA A 86 20.62 -5.49 -0.07
C ALA A 86 20.31 -6.67 0.87
N GLY A 87 20.29 -7.89 0.33
CA GLY A 87 20.00 -9.11 1.08
C GLY A 87 21.21 -9.78 1.75
N ALA A 88 22.43 -9.32 1.49
CA ALA A 88 23.65 -10.05 1.88
C ALA A 88 23.76 -10.27 3.40
N ALA A 89 23.44 -9.23 4.18
CA ALA A 89 23.44 -9.31 5.64
C ALA A 89 22.32 -10.20 6.21
N SER A 90 21.26 -10.42 5.43
CA SER A 90 20.13 -11.32 5.73
C SER A 90 20.32 -12.73 5.16
N GLN A 91 21.51 -13.06 4.64
CA GLN A 91 21.81 -14.37 4.02
C GLN A 91 21.00 -14.65 2.74
N PHE A 92 20.48 -13.61 2.08
CA PHE A 92 19.90 -13.73 0.74
C PHE A 92 20.92 -13.29 -0.29
N THR A 93 21.24 -14.17 -1.23
CA THR A 93 22.16 -13.86 -2.32
C THR A 93 21.45 -13.06 -3.41
N ASP A 94 22.22 -12.21 -4.08
CA ASP A 94 21.79 -11.49 -5.28
C ASP A 94 21.18 -12.44 -6.33
N LYS A 95 21.78 -13.63 -6.49
CA LYS A 95 21.26 -14.69 -7.37
C LYS A 95 19.85 -15.13 -6.98
N ALA A 96 19.54 -15.26 -5.69
CA ALA A 96 18.20 -15.66 -5.25
C ALA A 96 17.13 -14.64 -5.64
N TYR A 97 17.46 -13.34 -5.67
CA TYR A 97 16.54 -12.31 -6.16
C TYR A 97 16.33 -12.39 -7.67
N ILE A 98 17.40 -12.60 -8.44
CA ILE A 98 17.32 -12.80 -9.90
C ILE A 98 16.46 -14.04 -10.21
N ASP A 99 16.72 -15.16 -9.54
CA ASP A 99 15.99 -16.41 -9.75
C ASP A 99 14.50 -16.26 -9.35
N ALA A 100 14.17 -15.33 -8.45
CA ALA A 100 12.79 -14.95 -8.08
C ALA A 100 12.12 -13.98 -9.07
N GLY A 101 12.86 -13.50 -10.08
CA GLY A 101 12.38 -12.57 -11.11
C GLY A 101 12.55 -11.08 -10.80
N ALA A 102 13.24 -10.74 -9.70
CA ALA A 102 13.57 -9.35 -9.40
C ALA A 102 14.81 -8.88 -10.19
N SER A 103 14.88 -7.58 -10.44
CA SER A 103 16.02 -6.97 -11.15
C SER A 103 16.98 -6.34 -10.14
N LEU A 104 18.27 -6.63 -10.28
CA LEU A 104 19.32 -6.02 -9.47
C LEU A 104 19.81 -4.73 -10.10
N VAL A 105 19.70 -3.65 -9.35
CA VAL A 105 20.05 -2.30 -9.80
C VAL A 105 21.02 -1.63 -8.83
N ASP A 106 21.55 -0.48 -9.24
CA ASP A 106 22.42 0.31 -8.38
C ASP A 106 21.58 1.18 -7.44
N ARG A 107 22.26 1.81 -6.46
CA ARG A 107 21.59 2.58 -5.42
C ARG A 107 20.67 3.65 -6.00
N HIS A 108 21.11 4.45 -6.96
CA HIS A 108 20.29 5.56 -7.48
C HIS A 108 18.98 5.05 -8.08
N ASP A 109 19.05 4.04 -8.94
CA ASP A 109 17.92 3.50 -9.68
C ASP A 109 16.85 2.90 -8.76
N VAL A 110 17.24 2.30 -7.62
CA VAL A 110 16.25 1.73 -6.70
C VAL A 110 15.40 2.80 -6.02
N TRP A 111 15.95 3.99 -5.74
CA TRP A 111 15.24 5.08 -5.08
C TRP A 111 14.29 5.84 -6.02
N GLU A 112 14.47 5.71 -7.34
CA GLU A 112 13.56 6.25 -8.36
C GLU A 112 12.26 5.43 -8.54
N SER A 113 12.09 4.36 -7.76
CA SER A 113 10.88 3.51 -7.79
C SER A 113 9.62 4.24 -7.28
N ASP A 114 8.45 3.84 -7.78
CA ASP A 114 7.18 4.42 -7.33
C ASP A 114 6.85 4.05 -5.88
N ILE A 115 7.23 2.85 -5.45
CA ILE A 115 7.06 2.37 -4.08
C ILE A 115 8.43 1.95 -3.55
N VAL A 116 8.88 2.55 -2.44
CA VAL A 116 10.14 2.19 -1.78
C VAL A 116 9.84 1.49 -0.47
N LEU A 117 10.36 0.26 -0.34
CA LEU A 117 10.21 -0.58 0.84
C LEU A 117 11.51 -0.58 1.64
N LYS A 118 11.47 -0.09 2.87
CA LYS A 118 12.64 -0.04 3.75
C LYS A 118 12.27 -0.53 5.15
N VAL A 119 13.24 -1.07 5.88
CA VAL A 119 13.04 -1.46 7.27
C VAL A 119 13.10 -0.20 8.13
N ARG A 120 14.26 0.45 8.17
CA ARG A 120 14.47 1.68 8.95
C ARG A 120 13.96 2.90 8.18
N ALA A 121 13.73 3.99 8.89
CA ALA A 121 13.39 5.26 8.28
C ALA A 121 14.47 5.68 7.25
N PRO A 122 14.09 6.32 6.12
CA PRO A 122 15.04 6.98 5.24
C PRO A 122 15.89 7.99 6.00
N SER A 123 17.21 7.95 5.80
CA SER A 123 18.15 8.80 6.54
C SER A 123 18.25 10.20 5.93
N LEU A 124 17.92 11.22 6.72
CA LEU A 124 18.19 12.63 6.38
C LEU A 124 19.69 12.90 6.24
N ASN A 125 20.50 12.42 7.19
CA ASN A 125 21.94 12.67 7.24
C ASN A 125 22.70 12.06 6.05
N ARG A 126 22.16 11.01 5.43
CA ARG A 126 22.74 10.38 4.24
C ARG A 126 22.05 10.83 2.93
N GLY A 127 21.16 11.80 3.00
CA GLY A 127 20.46 12.35 1.82
C GLY A 127 19.48 11.39 1.14
N GLU A 128 19.03 10.32 1.82
CA GLU A 128 18.16 9.30 1.21
C GLU A 128 16.79 9.86 0.83
N VAL A 129 16.27 10.80 1.61
CA VAL A 129 14.98 11.46 1.32
C VAL A 129 15.03 12.22 -0.01
N GLY A 130 16.19 12.78 -0.38
CA GLY A 130 16.36 13.51 -1.64
C GLY A 130 16.51 12.62 -2.88
N LEU A 131 16.68 11.30 -2.68
CA LEU A 131 16.73 10.33 -3.78
C LEU A 131 15.33 9.81 -4.16
N LEU A 132 14.34 10.04 -3.31
CA LEU A 132 12.97 9.61 -3.58
C LEU A 132 12.40 10.42 -4.73
N LYS A 133 11.76 9.72 -5.67
CA LYS A 133 10.96 10.33 -6.72
C LYS A 133 9.78 11.13 -6.15
N ASP A 134 9.46 12.24 -6.78
CA ASP A 134 8.27 13.04 -6.43
C ASP A 134 7.00 12.19 -6.52
N GLY A 135 6.20 12.21 -5.46
CA GLY A 135 4.97 11.41 -5.38
C GLY A 135 5.20 9.92 -5.13
N ALA A 136 6.43 9.49 -4.84
CA ALA A 136 6.72 8.12 -4.44
C ALA A 136 5.98 7.76 -3.13
N THR A 137 5.76 6.46 -2.95
CA THR A 137 5.23 5.89 -1.72
C THR A 137 6.35 5.24 -0.91
N ALA A 138 6.62 5.72 0.30
CA ALA A 138 7.63 5.13 1.18
C ALA A 138 6.96 4.33 2.30
N ILE A 139 7.35 3.07 2.48
CA ILE A 139 6.84 2.20 3.54
C ILE A 139 8.02 1.76 4.41
N SER A 140 8.04 2.18 5.68
CA SER A 140 9.10 1.85 6.64
C SER A 140 8.69 2.16 8.08
N PHE A 141 9.56 1.86 9.05
CA PHE A 141 9.42 2.39 10.41
C PHE A 141 9.89 3.85 10.45
N LEU A 142 8.99 4.79 10.71
CA LEU A 142 9.27 6.23 10.65
C LEU A 142 9.39 6.88 12.04
N TYR A 143 8.69 6.34 13.05
CA TYR A 143 8.56 6.96 14.37
C TYR A 143 8.22 8.46 14.30
N PRO A 144 7.07 8.85 13.68
CA PRO A 144 6.76 10.25 13.36
C PRO A 144 6.77 11.19 14.56
N ALA A 145 6.44 10.68 15.76
CA ALA A 145 6.44 11.47 16.99
C ALA A 145 7.85 11.94 17.40
N LEU A 146 8.89 11.14 17.08
CA LEU A 146 10.29 11.42 17.41
C LEU A 146 11.03 12.12 16.27
N ASN A 147 10.65 11.86 15.02
CA ASN A 147 11.37 12.31 13.83
C ASN A 147 10.56 13.34 13.03
N ARG A 148 10.24 14.49 13.64
CA ARG A 148 9.45 15.54 12.98
C ARG A 148 10.11 16.07 11.71
N ASP A 149 11.41 16.33 11.76
CA ASP A 149 12.17 16.85 10.62
C ASP A 149 12.12 15.92 9.41
N LEU A 150 12.12 14.59 9.65
CA LEU A 150 11.98 13.60 8.60
C LEU A 150 10.60 13.66 7.95
N VAL A 151 9.54 13.74 8.75
CA VAL A 151 8.16 13.83 8.27
C VAL A 151 7.99 15.11 7.44
N GLU A 152 8.54 16.23 7.90
CA GLU A 152 8.51 17.48 7.15
C GLU A 152 9.28 17.40 5.84
N ALA A 153 10.45 16.74 5.82
CA ALA A 153 11.22 16.55 4.61
C ALA A 153 10.49 15.66 3.58
N LEU A 154 9.89 14.56 4.03
CA LEU A 154 9.06 13.68 3.19
C LEU A 154 7.84 14.44 2.63
N ALA A 155 7.19 15.24 3.47
CA ALA A 155 6.05 16.07 3.06
C ALA A 155 6.46 17.13 2.02
N LYS A 156 7.62 17.78 2.20
CA LYS A 156 8.17 18.74 1.22
C LYS A 156 8.46 18.09 -0.13
N GLY A 157 8.91 16.83 -0.15
CA GLY A 157 9.11 16.04 -1.37
C GLY A 157 7.83 15.45 -1.97
N GLY A 158 6.65 15.73 -1.40
CA GLY A 158 5.39 15.17 -1.88
C GLY A 158 5.30 13.65 -1.75
N VAL A 159 6.09 13.03 -0.87
CA VAL A 159 6.13 11.59 -0.67
C VAL A 159 4.95 11.14 0.18
N THR A 160 4.26 10.08 -0.26
CA THR A 160 3.23 9.41 0.56
C THR A 160 3.91 8.40 1.47
N ALA A 161 3.93 8.64 2.78
CA ALA A 161 4.66 7.81 3.72
C ALA A 161 3.73 6.98 4.62
N PHE A 162 3.96 5.67 4.69
CA PHE A 162 3.29 4.77 5.64
C PHE A 162 4.26 4.35 6.75
N ALA A 163 3.96 4.79 7.98
CA ALA A 163 4.70 4.43 9.18
C ALA A 163 4.20 3.08 9.72
N MET A 164 5.01 2.04 9.61
CA MET A 164 4.65 0.69 10.08
C MET A 164 4.50 0.61 11.61
N ASP A 165 5.14 1.53 12.34
CA ASP A 165 5.00 1.69 13.79
C ASP A 165 3.65 2.29 14.23
N MET A 166 2.94 2.95 13.31
CA MET A 166 1.66 3.63 13.56
C MET A 166 0.44 2.82 13.13
N VAL A 167 0.63 1.54 12.74
CA VAL A 167 -0.48 0.66 12.38
C VAL A 167 -1.41 0.47 13.60
N PRO A 168 -2.73 0.76 13.49
CA PRO A 168 -3.65 0.61 14.60
C PRO A 168 -3.73 -0.83 15.09
N ARG A 169 -3.71 -1.02 16.41
CA ARG A 169 -3.82 -2.35 17.05
C ARG A 169 -5.29 -2.81 17.13
N ILE A 170 -5.85 -3.15 15.97
CA ILE A 170 -7.22 -3.67 15.81
C ILE A 170 -7.21 -5.03 15.10
N SER A 171 -8.24 -5.86 15.29
CA SER A 171 -8.28 -7.24 14.77
C SER A 171 -8.04 -7.36 13.26
N ARG A 172 -8.52 -6.39 12.47
CA ARG A 172 -8.33 -6.40 11.00
C ARG A 172 -6.88 -6.12 10.58
N ALA A 173 -6.13 -5.39 11.39
CA ALA A 173 -4.77 -4.95 11.07
C ALA A 173 -3.69 -5.84 11.69
N GLN A 174 -4.07 -6.90 12.42
CA GLN A 174 -3.13 -7.76 13.14
C GLN A 174 -2.06 -8.41 12.23
N VAL A 175 -2.39 -8.70 10.98
CA VAL A 175 -1.45 -9.26 9.99
C VAL A 175 -0.38 -8.26 9.52
N PHE A 176 -0.57 -6.97 9.81
CA PHE A 176 0.35 -5.89 9.46
C PHE A 176 1.12 -5.35 10.68
N ASP A 177 0.92 -5.92 11.87
CA ASP A 177 1.61 -5.48 13.10
C ASP A 177 3.07 -5.93 13.07
N ALA A 178 3.95 -5.04 12.63
CA ALA A 178 5.39 -5.28 12.52
C ALA A 178 6.15 -5.04 13.85
N LEU A 179 5.46 -4.62 14.92
CA LEU A 179 6.03 -4.39 16.25
C LEU A 179 5.79 -5.56 17.21
N ARG A 180 5.19 -6.66 16.73
CA ARG A 180 4.95 -7.88 17.51
C ARG A 180 5.95 -8.98 17.26
#